data_AF-A0A1C5PXK5-F1
#
_entry.id   AF-A0A1C5PXK5-F1
#
_cell.length_a   1.000
_cell.length_b   1.000
_cell.length_c   1.000
_cell.angle_alpha   90.00
_cell.angle_beta   90.00
_cell.angle_gamma   90.00
#
_symmetry.space_group_name_H-M   'P 1'
#
loop_
_entity.id
_entity.type
_entity.pdbx_description
1 polymer ?
#
loop_
_entity_poly.entity_id
_entity_poly.type
_entity_poly.pdbx_seq_one_letter_code
_entity_poly.pdbx_strand_id
1 'polypeptide(L)'
;MFGKNAERIDTFNGKQLLEEMDHEMILTMTGGSLENAVGNLFQLMRKQIFQEISYPIVQMEAKEVYFDEVQVQKETERFMFLFMPREKMTFTITARIVVRVKYLKITKEDF
;
A
#
# COMPACT_ATOMS: atom_id res chain seq x y z
N MET A 1 26.08 31.52 -22.40
CA MET A 1 24.80 31.62 -21.68
C MET A 1 23.77 30.82 -22.46
N PHE A 2 23.37 29.64 -21.98
CA PHE A 2 22.32 28.84 -22.62
C PHE A 2 21.00 29.15 -21.95
N GLY A 3 20.30 30.18 -22.45
CA GLY A 3 18.90 30.40 -22.10
C GLY A 3 18.09 29.30 -22.78
N LYS A 4 17.65 28.29 -22.03
CA LYS A 4 16.62 27.37 -22.53
C LYS A 4 15.33 28.18 -22.65
N ASN A 5 14.81 28.31 -23.88
CA ASN A 5 13.47 28.84 -24.10
C ASN A 5 12.47 27.93 -23.37
N ALA A 6 11.72 28.48 -22.42
CA ALA A 6 10.62 27.78 -21.78
C ALA A 6 9.40 27.88 -22.69
N GLU A 7 8.91 26.74 -23.19
CA GLU A 7 7.66 26.67 -23.94
C GLU A 7 6.47 26.60 -22.98
N ARG A 8 5.42 27.37 -23.28
CA ARG A 8 4.19 27.41 -22.49
C ARG A 8 3.23 26.33 -23.01
N ILE A 9 2.82 25.41 -22.13
CA ILE A 9 1.85 24.36 -22.44
C ILE A 9 0.47 24.82 -21.96
N ASP A 10 -0.44 25.15 -22.87
CA ASP A 10 -1.78 25.68 -22.54
C ASP A 10 -2.84 24.58 -22.30
N THR A 11 -2.54 23.32 -22.58
CA THR A 11 -3.46 22.15 -22.45
C THR A 11 -3.99 21.96 -21.02
N PHE A 12 -3.23 22.39 -20.01
CA PHE A 12 -3.59 22.29 -18.59
C PHE A 12 -4.48 23.43 -18.08
N ASN A 13 -4.64 24.51 -18.85
CA ASN A 13 -5.26 25.72 -18.35
C ASN A 13 -6.77 25.55 -18.11
N GLY A 14 -7.21 25.70 -16.85
CA GLY A 14 -8.63 25.59 -16.46
C GLY A 14 -9.21 24.16 -16.42
N LYS A 15 -8.40 23.13 -16.67
CA LYS A 15 -8.84 21.72 -16.65
C LYS A 15 -8.74 21.16 -15.23
N GLN A 16 -9.83 20.55 -14.72
CA GLN A 16 -9.77 19.73 -13.51
C GLN A 16 -9.25 18.32 -13.86
N LEU A 17 -8.20 17.88 -13.18
CA LEU A 17 -7.46 16.64 -13.43
C LEU A 17 -7.54 15.64 -12.27
N LEU A 18 -8.13 16.03 -11.14
CA LEU A 18 -8.33 15.15 -9.99
C LEU A 18 -9.41 14.12 -10.32
N GLU A 19 -9.03 12.86 -10.39
CA GLU A 19 -9.95 11.72 -10.46
C GLU A 19 -9.83 10.87 -9.20
N GLU A 20 -10.88 10.09 -8.93
CA GLU A 20 -10.92 9.13 -7.83
C GLU A 20 -11.40 7.76 -8.32
N MET A 21 -10.85 6.71 -7.73
CA MET A 21 -11.28 5.33 -7.96
C MET A 21 -11.31 4.57 -6.64
N ASP A 22 -12.25 3.64 -6.53
CA ASP A 22 -12.23 2.65 -5.46
C ASP A 22 -11.56 1.37 -5.99
N HIS A 23 -10.71 0.77 -5.16
CA HIS A 23 -9.94 -0.40 -5.52
C HIS A 23 -10.01 -1.43 -4.40
N GLU A 24 -10.51 -2.63 -4.72
CA GLU A 24 -10.65 -3.74 -3.79
C GLU A 24 -9.51 -4.75 -3.97
N MET A 25 -8.93 -5.18 -2.85
CA MET A 25 -7.74 -6.03 -2.82
C MET A 25 -7.89 -7.09 -1.74
N ILE A 26 -7.44 -8.32 -2.03
CA ILE A 26 -7.27 -9.37 -1.02
C ILE A 26 -5.78 -9.59 -0.82
N LEU A 27 -5.29 -9.35 0.39
CA LEU A 27 -3.87 -9.37 0.72
C LEU A 27 -3.63 -10.31 1.90
N THR A 28 -2.53 -11.07 1.83
CA THR A 28 -2.08 -11.91 2.95
C THR A 28 -0.68 -11.49 3.38
N MET A 29 -0.50 -11.24 4.67
CA MET A 29 0.80 -10.87 5.24
C MET A 29 1.05 -11.51 6.61
N THR A 30 2.32 -11.64 6.95
CA THR A 30 2.76 -12.18 8.24
C THR A 30 3.46 -11.12 9.10
N GLY A 31 3.51 -11.35 10.41
CA GLY A 31 4.25 -10.50 11.34
C GLY A 31 4.46 -11.17 12.70
N GLY A 32 5.47 -10.71 13.44
CA GLY A 32 5.79 -11.23 14.79
C GLY A 32 4.79 -10.80 15.88
N SER A 33 3.90 -9.87 15.55
CA SER A 33 2.76 -9.44 16.35
C SER A 33 1.61 -9.09 15.43
N LEU A 34 0.39 -8.99 15.96
CA LEU A 34 -0.78 -8.54 15.22
C LEU A 34 -0.54 -7.16 14.59
N GLU A 35 -0.05 -6.20 15.38
CA GLU A 35 0.25 -4.84 14.91
C GLU A 35 1.28 -4.84 13.77
N ASN A 36 2.33 -5.64 13.88
CA ASN A 36 3.35 -5.76 12.84
C ASN A 36 2.78 -6.36 11.55
N ALA A 37 1.98 -7.43 11.66
CA ALA A 37 1.34 -8.07 10.51
C ALA A 37 0.38 -7.10 9.79
N VAL A 38 -0.41 -6.32 10.54
CA VAL A 38 -1.30 -5.28 9.99
C VAL A 38 -0.50 -4.15 9.34
N GLY A 39 0.59 -3.70 9.97
CA GLY A 39 1.49 -2.70 9.38
C GLY A 39 2.07 -3.17 8.04
N ASN A 40 2.53 -4.42 7.98
CA ASN A 40 3.06 -5.06 6.78
C ASN A 40 1.98 -5.19 5.69
N LEU A 41 0.75 -5.55 6.07
CA LEU A 41 -0.41 -5.64 5.18
C LEU A 41 -0.70 -4.30 4.48
N PHE A 42 -0.77 -3.20 5.24
CA PHE A 42 -1.00 -1.88 4.66
C PHE A 42 0.21 -1.36 3.87
N GLN A 43 1.44 -1.78 4.20
CA GLN A 43 2.61 -1.49 3.38
C GLN A 43 2.53 -2.18 2.02
N LEU A 44 2.12 -3.46 2.00
CA LEU A 44 1.89 -4.21 0.77
C LEU A 44 0.80 -3.57 -0.08
N MET A 45 -0.34 -3.22 0.55
CA MET A 45 -1.44 -2.51 -0.10
C MET A 45 -0.96 -1.27 -0.84
N ARG A 46 -0.22 -0.37 -0.15
CA ARG A 46 0.30 0.85 -0.77
C ARG A 46 1.18 0.52 -1.96
N LYS A 47 2.11 -0.43 -1.80
CA LYS A 47 3.03 -0.84 -2.87
C LYS A 47 2.27 -1.32 -4.10
N GLN A 48 1.23 -2.14 -3.92
CA GLN A 48 0.44 -2.67 -5.02
C GLN A 48 -0.36 -1.55 -5.72
N ILE A 49 -0.98 -0.64 -4.97
CA ILE A 49 -1.66 0.53 -5.56
C ILE A 49 -0.70 1.38 -6.41
N PHE A 50 0.52 1.66 -5.91
CA PHE A 50 1.53 2.40 -6.66
C PHE A 50 2.05 1.65 -7.90
N GLN A 51 1.90 0.32 -7.96
CA GLN A 51 2.27 -0.47 -9.13
C GLN A 51 1.16 -0.50 -10.18
N GLU A 52 -0.10 -0.51 -9.75
CA GLU A 52 -1.26 -0.61 -10.64
C GLU A 52 -1.68 0.75 -11.21
N ILE A 53 -1.61 1.81 -10.39
CA ILE A 53 -1.98 3.16 -10.81
C ILE A 53 -0.74 3.88 -11.35
N SER A 54 -0.71 4.04 -12.67
CA SER A 54 0.39 4.72 -13.38
C SER A 54 0.34 6.26 -13.28
N TYR A 55 -0.66 6.81 -12.59
CA TYR A 55 -0.85 8.24 -12.41
C TYR A 55 -0.29 8.73 -11.07
N PRO A 56 0.13 10.01 -10.96
CA PRO A 56 0.51 10.61 -9.69
C PRO A 56 -0.61 10.52 -8.65
N ILE A 57 -0.38 9.79 -7.58
CA ILE A 57 -1.33 9.61 -6.48
C ILE A 57 -1.24 10.81 -5.53
N VAL A 58 -2.40 11.40 -5.21
CA VAL A 58 -2.54 12.55 -4.30
C VAL A 58 -2.93 12.08 -2.90
N GLN A 59 -3.85 11.13 -2.82
CA GLN A 59 -4.40 10.65 -1.56
C GLN A 59 -4.85 9.20 -1.68
N MET A 60 -4.66 8.44 -0.60
CA MET A 60 -5.26 7.12 -0.42
C MET A 60 -6.03 7.09 0.90
N GLU A 61 -7.21 6.50 0.89
CA GLU A 61 -8.07 6.37 2.06
C GLU A 61 -8.66 4.95 2.08
N ALA A 62 -8.38 4.19 3.15
CA ALA A 62 -9.01 2.90 3.35
C ALA A 62 -10.48 3.12 3.75
N LYS A 63 -11.42 2.60 2.97
CA LYS A 63 -12.85 2.69 3.26
C LYS A 63 -13.34 1.51 4.08
N GLU A 64 -12.90 0.33 3.70
CA GLU A 64 -13.35 -0.92 4.30
C GLU A 64 -12.15 -1.83 4.48
N VAL A 65 -12.10 -2.51 5.62
CA VAL A 65 -11.05 -3.48 5.95
C VAL A 65 -11.73 -4.64 6.66
N TYR A 66 -11.63 -5.82 6.08
CA TYR A 66 -12.15 -7.06 6.64
C TYR A 66 -10.98 -8.03 6.80
N PHE A 67 -10.82 -8.61 7.99
CA PHE A 67 -9.88 -9.72 8.19
C PHE A 67 -10.66 -11.02 7.98
N ASP A 68 -10.54 -11.57 6.77
CA ASP A 68 -11.23 -12.80 6.40
C ASP A 68 -10.62 -14.00 7.14
N GLU A 69 -9.31 -13.95 7.41
CA GLU A 69 -8.61 -14.98 8.17
C GLU A 69 -7.48 -14.41 9.03
N VAL A 70 -7.36 -14.90 10.27
CA VAL A 70 -6.24 -14.60 11.18
C VAL A 70 -5.75 -15.90 11.81
N GLN A 71 -4.53 -16.30 11.48
CA GLN A 71 -3.86 -17.48 12.05
C GLN A 71 -2.74 -17.05 12.99
N VAL A 72 -2.53 -17.82 14.05
CA VAL A 72 -1.45 -17.61 15.02
C VAL A 72 -0.67 -18.91 15.19
N GLN A 73 0.61 -18.87 14.86
CA GLN A 73 1.55 -19.96 15.10
C GLN A 73 2.45 -19.61 16.27
N LYS A 74 2.56 -20.53 17.23
CA LYS A 74 3.46 -20.40 18.39
C LYS A 74 4.55 -21.44 18.27
N GLU A 75 5.80 -21.00 18.26
CA GLU A 75 6.96 -21.87 18.25
C GLU A 75 7.86 -21.56 19.45
N THR A 76 8.22 -22.60 20.19
CA THR A 76 9.21 -22.47 21.27
C THR A 76 10.59 -22.73 20.68
N GLU A 77 11.36 -21.66 20.46
CA GLU A 77 12.74 -21.79 20.02
C GLU A 77 13.58 -22.32 21.20
N ARG A 78 14.03 -23.57 21.10
CA ARG A 78 14.96 -24.18 22.06
C ARG A 78 16.38 -23.78 21.67
N PHE A 79 16.86 -22.66 22.21
CA PHE A 79 18.28 -22.33 22.14
C PHE A 79 19.09 -23.40 22.87
N MET A 80 20.13 -23.91 22.22
CA MET A 80 20.99 -25.04 22.63
C MET A 80 21.05 -25.28 24.15
N PHE A 81 20.36 -26.33 24.58
CA PHE A 81 20.45 -27.08 25.84
C PHE A 81 20.39 -26.37 27.22
N LEU A 82 20.55 -25.04 27.38
CA LEU A 82 20.62 -24.42 28.73
C LEU A 82 20.03 -22.99 28.91
N PHE A 83 19.60 -22.24 27.88
CA PHE A 83 19.31 -20.81 28.06
C PHE A 83 17.95 -20.35 27.50
N MET A 84 17.05 -20.00 28.43
CA MET A 84 15.83 -19.18 28.33
C MET A 84 14.96 -19.41 27.07
N PRO A 85 13.98 -20.35 27.11
CA PRO A 85 13.08 -20.58 25.98
C PRO A 85 12.33 -19.29 25.64
N ARG A 86 12.38 -18.89 24.36
CA ARG A 86 11.58 -17.77 23.85
C ARG A 86 10.42 -18.34 23.04
N GLU A 87 9.22 -17.89 23.39
CA GLU A 87 8.04 -18.13 22.57
C GLU A 87 8.05 -17.12 21.43
N LYS A 88 8.12 -17.64 20.20
CA LYS A 88 7.98 -16.85 18.99
C LYS A 88 6.54 -17.01 18.49
N MET A 89 5.87 -15.89 18.32
CA MET A 89 4.53 -15.84 17.75
C MET A 89 4.63 -15.31 16.33
N THR A 90 3.99 -15.99 15.39
CA THR A 90 3.82 -15.54 14.02
C THR A 90 2.33 -15.41 13.74
N PHE A 91 1.91 -14.22 13.36
CA PHE A 91 0.56 -13.94 12.89
C PHE A 91 0.56 -13.99 11.37
N THR A 92 -0.45 -14.62 10.78
CA THR A 92 -0.73 -14.59 9.34
C THR A 92 -2.14 -14.05 9.16
N ILE A 93 -2.29 -12.93 8.45
CA ILE A 93 -3.57 -12.25 8.25
C ILE A 93 -3.87 -12.22 6.76
N THR A 94 -5.06 -12.68 6.38
CA THR A 94 -5.65 -12.45 5.07
C THR A 94 -6.75 -11.43 5.23
N ALA A 95 -6.68 -10.33 4.48
CA ALA A 95 -7.61 -9.22 4.58
C ALA A 95 -8.09 -8.76 3.22
N ARG A 96 -9.37 -8.41 3.15
CA ARG A 96 -9.99 -7.72 2.04
C ARG A 96 -10.10 -6.24 2.37
N ILE A 97 -9.50 -5.40 1.52
CA ILE A 97 -9.39 -3.95 1.74
C ILE A 97 -9.98 -3.24 0.53
N VAL A 98 -10.89 -2.30 0.77
CA VAL A 98 -11.36 -1.34 -0.24
C VAL A 98 -10.69 0.00 0.03
N VAL A 99 -9.92 0.49 -0.94
CA VAL A 99 -9.19 1.76 -0.84
C VAL A 99 -9.70 2.72 -1.90
N ARG A 100 -10.04 3.94 -1.49
CA ARG A 100 -10.25 5.06 -2.41
C ARG A 100 -8.92 5.74 -2.68
N VAL A 101 -8.58 5.84 -3.96
CA VAL A 101 -7.37 6.49 -4.43
C VAL A 101 -7.76 7.71 -5.24
N LYS A 102 -7.22 8.86 -4.86
CA LYS A 102 -7.28 10.10 -5.65
C LYS A 102 -5.97 10.29 -6.38
N TYR A 103 -6.04 10.54 -7.68
CA TYR A 103 -4.87 10.69 -8.54
C TYR A 103 -5.07 11.80 -9.56
N LEU A 104 -3.97 12.33 -10.09
CA LEU A 104 -4.00 13.30 -11.17
C LEU A 104 -3.90 12.59 -12.51
N LYS A 105 -4.96 12.66 -13.31
CA LYS A 105 -4.96 12.07 -14.65
C LYS A 105 -4.25 12.98 -15.63
N ILE A 106 -2.93 12.83 -15.66
CA ILE A 106 -2.04 13.50 -16.61
C ILE A 106 -1.59 12.45 -17.62
N THR A 107 -1.86 12.71 -18.89
CA THR A 107 -1.51 11.82 -20.00
C THR A 107 -0.36 12.40 -20.81
N LYS A 108 0.32 11.56 -21.60
CA LYS A 108 1.38 12.03 -22.52
C LYS A 108 0.85 12.99 -23.59
N GLU A 109 -0.44 12.97 -23.87
CA GLU A 109 -1.12 13.86 -24.81
C GLU A 109 -1.34 15.27 -24.23
N ASP A 110 -1.20 15.44 -22.91
CA ASP A 110 -1.22 16.76 -22.29
C ASP A 110 0.15 17.48 -22.43
N PHE A 111 1.19 16.82 -22.96
CA PHE A 111 2.55 17.35 -23.19
C PHE A 111 2.86 17.57 -24.68
#